data_AF-A0A838JT41-F1
#
_entry.id   AF-A0A838JT41-F1
#
_cell.length_a   1.000
_cell.length_b   1.000
_cell.length_c   1.000
_cell.angle_alpha   90.00
_cell.angle_beta   90.00
_cell.angle_gamma   90.00
#
_symmetry.space_group_name_H-M   'P 1'
#
loop_
_entity.id
_entity.type
_entity.pdbx_description
1 polymer ?
#
loop_
_entity_poly.entity_id
_entity_poly.type
_entity_poly.pdbx_seq_one_letter_code
_entity_poly.pdbx_strand_id
1 'polypeptide(L)'
;MLLIYRAMWIFQQTGDRLLGLVDRLQRAFHRSPPAFRRGAAMLVDALIVMESFAVVLIVRVEGDAEGQGPHFVLFWPFAMFSALAFVLLLNETGVYRSILRYTGIYQGVQVLSATAIAAGGLFLTVFCMGPNGFGITEANPVPLSVPLVGSVLAYVQLVAVRLYPRVFYELSLREVGRRTRVAIVGTGEAGVALAGHIWRTAASEAQVVGFVSDSRAEVGRQIEGASVLGVVEDLKDLIAQHGIDQVIVAKPQAGREEMDWIWRTSINASAEVKVMPDLGEFLAEGAIRLRELQIEDLLGREPVDIDLEALSDYINGKRVLVTGAGGSIGKELSRQISRLGPAKLVLLDRDESGLYYLNT
;
A
#
# COMPACT_ATOMS: atom_id res chain seq x y z
N MET A 1 10.97 -5.92 41.58
CA MET A 1 11.34 -6.41 40.22
C MET A 1 10.15 -7.08 39.51
N LEU A 2 9.51 -8.11 40.09
CA LEU A 2 8.34 -8.80 39.51
C LEU A 2 7.11 -7.90 39.23
N LEU A 3 6.85 -6.89 40.07
CA LEU A 3 5.74 -5.94 39.86
C LEU A 3 5.92 -5.03 38.64
N ILE A 4 7.16 -4.66 38.32
CA ILE A 4 7.49 -3.80 37.17
C ILE A 4 7.36 -4.59 35.87
N TYR A 5 7.83 -5.84 35.83
CA TYR A 5 7.63 -6.73 34.70
C TYR A 5 6.14 -7.04 34.46
N ARG A 6 5.35 -7.19 35.52
CA ARG A 6 3.90 -7.43 35.41
C ARG A 6 3.15 -6.19 34.90
N ALA A 7 3.55 -5.00 35.33
CA ALA A 7 3.00 -3.75 34.80
C ALA A 7 3.38 -3.53 33.33
N MET A 8 4.63 -3.82 32.95
CA MET A 8 5.11 -3.69 31.56
C MET A 8 4.45 -4.71 30.62
N TRP A 9 4.20 -5.94 31.09
CA TRP A 9 3.48 -6.97 30.34
C TRP A 9 1.99 -6.63 30.16
N ILE A 10 1.34 -6.10 31.20
CA ILE A 10 -0.05 -5.60 31.09
C ILE A 10 -0.10 -4.40 30.14
N PHE A 11 0.88 -3.49 30.17
CA PHE A 11 0.92 -2.35 29.26
C PHE A 11 1.13 -2.76 27.80
N GLN A 12 2.02 -3.72 27.53
CA GLN A 12 2.19 -4.31 26.19
C GLN A 12 0.93 -5.04 25.71
N GLN A 13 0.34 -5.89 26.56
CA GLN A 13 -0.87 -6.64 26.19
C GLN A 13 -2.08 -5.73 25.97
N THR A 14 -2.18 -4.64 26.72
CA THR A 14 -3.22 -3.62 26.53
C THR A 14 -2.96 -2.81 25.26
N GLY A 15 -1.69 -2.49 24.97
CA GLY A 15 -1.24 -1.89 23.72
C GLY A 15 -1.63 -2.74 22.51
N ASP A 16 -1.26 -4.01 22.47
CA ASP A 16 -1.54 -4.92 21.35
C ASP A 16 -3.05 -5.13 21.13
N ARG A 17 -3.84 -5.18 22.22
CA ARG A 17 -5.30 -5.25 22.14
C ARG A 17 -5.93 -3.97 21.61
N LEU A 18 -5.41 -2.80 22.01
CA LEU A 18 -5.84 -1.51 21.50
C LEU A 18 -5.49 -1.37 20.01
N LEU A 19 -4.28 -1.77 19.62
CA LEU A 19 -3.83 -1.79 18.22
C LEU A 19 -4.69 -2.71 17.35
N GLY A 20 -4.97 -3.94 17.81
CA GLY A 20 -5.85 -4.87 17.10
C GLY A 20 -7.32 -4.44 17.05
N LEU A 21 -7.77 -3.55 17.93
CA LEU A 21 -9.11 -2.95 17.91
C LEU A 21 -9.15 -1.75 16.97
N VAL A 22 -8.11 -0.90 16.97
CA VAL A 22 -7.91 0.20 16.02
C VAL A 22 -7.85 -0.31 14.59
N ASP A 23 -7.13 -1.41 14.32
CA ASP A 23 -7.06 -2.04 12.98
C ASP A 23 -8.40 -2.60 12.51
N ARG A 24 -9.21 -3.17 13.42
CA ARG A 24 -10.55 -3.66 13.09
C ARG A 24 -11.50 -2.51 12.78
N LEU A 25 -11.43 -1.43 13.56
CA LEU A 25 -12.20 -0.22 13.33
C LEU A 25 -11.76 0.49 12.03
N GLN A 26 -10.47 0.59 11.74
CA GLN A 26 -9.96 1.17 10.50
C GLN A 26 -10.42 0.39 9.26
N ARG A 27 -10.39 -0.95 9.30
CA ARG A 27 -10.88 -1.80 8.21
C ARG A 27 -12.39 -1.68 8.01
N ALA A 28 -13.16 -1.61 9.09
CA ALA A 28 -14.60 -1.36 9.02
C ALA A 28 -14.92 0.04 8.48
N PHE A 29 -14.14 1.06 8.90
CA PHE A 29 -14.28 2.43 8.43
C PHE A 29 -13.97 2.58 6.94
N HIS A 30 -12.93 1.90 6.42
CA HIS A 30 -12.58 1.91 4.99
C HIS A 30 -13.66 1.29 4.09
N ARG A 31 -14.44 0.33 4.60
CA ARG A 31 -15.54 -0.31 3.88
C ARG A 31 -16.84 0.52 3.86
N SER A 32 -16.90 1.61 4.63
CA SER A 32 -18.10 2.44 4.77
C SER A 32 -18.25 3.45 3.61
N PRO A 33 -19.49 3.89 3.30
CA PRO A 33 -19.74 4.86 2.23
C PRO A 33 -18.94 6.17 2.41
N PRO A 34 -18.50 6.83 1.32
CA PRO A 34 -17.72 8.07 1.38
C PRO A 34 -18.46 9.24 2.08
N ALA A 35 -19.80 9.25 2.08
CA ALA A 35 -20.58 10.22 2.86
C ALA A 35 -20.47 9.98 4.38
N PHE A 36 -20.54 8.72 4.82
CA PHE A 36 -20.43 8.36 6.23
C PHE A 36 -19.05 8.68 6.81
N ARG A 37 -17.98 8.37 6.05
CA ARG A 37 -16.60 8.68 6.45
C ARG A 37 -16.35 10.18 6.64
N ARG A 38 -16.92 11.00 5.75
CA ARG A 38 -16.84 12.47 5.86
C ARG A 38 -17.58 12.99 7.10
N GLY A 39 -18.80 12.52 7.34
CA GLY A 39 -19.57 12.90 8.52
C GLY A 39 -18.87 12.51 9.83
N ALA A 40 -18.31 11.30 9.90
CA ALA A 40 -17.56 10.85 11.06
C ALA A 40 -16.29 11.69 11.30
N ALA A 41 -15.54 12.03 10.24
CA ALA A 41 -14.36 12.90 10.36
C ALA A 41 -14.71 14.30 10.87
N MET A 42 -15.80 14.89 10.35
CA MET A 42 -16.31 16.19 10.80
C MET A 42 -16.72 16.17 12.28
N LEU A 43 -17.35 15.09 12.74
CA LEU A 43 -17.73 14.94 14.15
C LEU A 43 -16.50 14.83 15.06
N VAL A 44 -15.50 14.05 14.66
CA VAL A 44 -14.24 13.94 15.40
C VAL A 44 -13.55 15.31 15.50
N ASP A 45 -13.45 16.03 14.38
CA ASP A 45 -12.83 17.36 14.38
C ASP A 45 -13.62 18.39 15.20
N ALA A 46 -14.95 18.33 15.19
CA ALA A 46 -15.79 19.16 16.05
C ALA A 46 -15.51 18.90 17.55
N LEU A 47 -15.41 17.63 17.94
CA LEU A 47 -15.10 17.23 19.31
C LEU A 47 -13.71 17.70 19.74
N ILE A 48 -12.70 17.58 18.85
CA ILE A 48 -11.33 18.07 19.09
C ILE A 48 -11.34 19.59 19.35
N VAL A 49 -12.05 20.35 18.54
CA VAL A 49 -12.15 21.81 18.72
C VAL A 49 -12.83 22.13 20.05
N MET A 50 -13.96 21.49 20.36
CA MET A 50 -14.65 21.72 21.64
C MET A 50 -13.76 21.38 22.84
N GLU A 51 -13.04 20.26 22.79
CA GLU A 51 -12.11 19.82 23.83
C GLU A 51 -10.96 20.82 24.00
N SER A 52 -10.34 21.25 22.91
CA SER A 52 -9.21 22.18 22.93
C SER A 52 -9.57 23.50 23.62
N PHE A 53 -10.76 24.04 23.32
CA PHE A 53 -11.23 25.27 23.94
C PHE A 53 -11.63 25.07 25.41
N ALA A 54 -12.16 23.89 25.76
CA ALA A 54 -12.52 23.56 27.14
C ALA A 54 -11.28 23.44 28.03
N VAL A 55 -10.23 22.76 27.56
CA VAL A 55 -8.95 22.63 28.26
C VAL A 55 -8.35 24.01 28.53
N VAL A 56 -8.30 24.88 27.52
CA VAL A 56 -7.74 26.23 27.67
C VAL A 56 -8.56 27.08 28.63
N LEU A 57 -9.89 26.96 28.62
CA LEU A 57 -10.75 27.66 29.57
C LEU A 57 -10.49 27.17 31.00
N ILE A 58 -10.44 25.85 31.24
CA ILE A 58 -10.21 25.26 32.56
C ILE A 58 -8.88 25.76 33.13
N VAL A 59 -7.79 25.65 32.35
CA VAL A 59 -6.47 26.13 32.77
C VAL A 59 -6.47 27.64 33.06
N ARG A 60 -7.24 28.41 32.30
CA ARG A 60 -7.29 29.87 32.48
C ARG A 60 -8.11 30.30 33.70
N VAL A 61 -9.20 29.60 33.99
CA VAL A 61 -10.10 29.84 35.13
C VAL A 61 -9.47 29.36 36.44
N GLU A 62 -8.69 28.28 36.41
CA GLU A 62 -7.97 27.77 37.59
C GLU A 62 -6.89 28.75 38.10
N GLY A 63 -6.39 29.62 37.21
CA GLY A 63 -5.50 30.73 37.56
C GLY A 63 -6.20 32.00 38.06
N ASP A 64 -7.53 32.07 38.06
CA ASP A 64 -8.31 33.26 38.42
C ASP A 64 -9.41 32.89 39.45
N ALA A 65 -9.02 32.88 40.73
CA ALA A 65 -9.78 32.30 41.83
C ALA A 65 -11.12 32.99 42.17
N GLU A 66 -11.51 34.06 41.47
CA GLU A 66 -12.70 34.88 41.79
C GLU A 66 -13.84 34.83 40.74
N GLY A 67 -13.68 34.10 39.62
CA GLY A 67 -14.56 34.25 38.44
C GLY A 67 -15.39 33.03 37.98
N GLN A 68 -16.01 32.27 38.88
CA GLN A 68 -16.64 30.97 38.51
C GLN A 68 -18.06 31.05 37.88
N GLY A 69 -18.70 32.22 37.75
CA GLY A 69 -20.13 32.30 37.40
C GLY A 69 -20.48 32.42 35.90
N PRO A 70 -20.26 33.58 35.25
CA PRO A 70 -20.88 33.88 33.94
C PRO A 70 -20.21 33.21 32.74
N HIS A 71 -18.92 32.88 32.85
CA HIS A 71 -18.13 32.38 31.72
C HIS A 71 -18.50 30.96 31.29
N PHE A 72 -18.88 30.08 32.23
CA PHE A 72 -19.21 28.68 31.90
C PHE A 72 -20.52 28.53 31.10
N VAL A 73 -21.50 29.41 31.31
CA VAL A 73 -22.80 29.36 30.60
C VAL A 73 -22.66 29.87 29.17
N LEU A 74 -21.91 30.95 28.97
CA LEU A 74 -21.64 31.54 27.65
C LEU A 74 -20.56 30.75 26.86
N PHE A 75 -19.75 29.95 27.55
CA PHE A 75 -18.72 29.11 26.94
C PHE A 75 -19.28 28.04 26.01
N TRP A 76 -20.30 27.28 26.43
CA TRP A 76 -20.81 26.16 25.60
C TRP A 76 -21.36 26.63 24.25
N PRO A 77 -22.18 27.70 24.15
CA PRO A 77 -22.55 28.29 22.88
C PRO A 77 -21.36 28.78 22.06
N PHE A 78 -20.35 29.39 22.72
CA PHE A 78 -19.12 29.83 22.06
C PHE A 78 -18.30 28.66 21.50
N ALA A 79 -18.16 27.57 22.25
CA ALA A 79 -17.44 26.36 21.83
C ALA A 79 -18.16 25.65 20.68
N MET A 80 -19.50 25.57 20.72
CA MET A 80 -20.29 25.03 19.61
C MET A 80 -20.18 25.90 18.35
N PHE A 81 -20.24 27.22 18.48
CA PHE A 81 -20.04 28.15 17.37
C PHE A 81 -18.63 28.03 16.78
N SER A 82 -17.61 27.92 17.64
CA SER A 82 -16.22 27.72 17.24
C SER A 82 -16.02 26.40 16.50
N ALA A 83 -16.59 25.30 17.01
CA ALA A 83 -16.53 23.99 16.36
C ALA A 83 -17.21 24.03 14.98
N LEU A 84 -18.38 24.67 14.87
CA LEU A 84 -19.07 24.85 13.60
C LEU A 84 -18.22 25.66 12.61
N ALA A 85 -17.65 26.79 13.04
CA ALA A 85 -16.81 27.64 12.19
C ALA A 85 -15.57 26.89 11.67
N PHE A 86 -14.87 26.16 12.53
CA PHE A 86 -13.71 25.35 12.16
C PHE A 86 -14.09 24.24 11.16
N VAL A 87 -15.15 23.49 11.44
CA VAL A 87 -15.57 22.36 10.59
C VAL A 87 -16.04 22.85 9.22
N LEU A 88 -16.77 23.96 9.15
CA LEU A 88 -17.18 24.55 7.87
C LEU A 88 -15.98 25.01 7.04
N LEU A 89 -15.02 25.73 7.64
CA LEU A 89 -13.82 26.19 6.94
C LEU A 89 -12.93 25.03 6.49
N LEU A 90 -12.83 23.96 7.28
CA LEU A 90 -12.13 22.72 6.88
C LEU A 90 -12.83 21.99 5.74
N ASN A 91 -14.16 22.11 5.64
CA ASN A 91 -14.93 21.55 4.54
C ASN A 91 -14.77 22.33 3.24
N GLU A 92 -14.78 23.66 3.31
CA GLU A 92 -14.56 24.54 2.15
C GLU A 92 -13.14 24.41 1.59
N THR A 93 -12.14 24.24 2.45
CA THR A 93 -10.74 24.00 2.03
C THR A 93 -10.52 22.61 1.41
N GLY A 94 -11.56 21.76 1.36
CA GLY A 94 -11.51 20.46 0.68
C GLY A 94 -10.74 19.39 1.45
N VAL A 95 -10.40 19.62 2.72
CA VAL A 95 -9.64 18.67 3.55
C VAL A 95 -10.37 17.33 3.66
N TYR A 96 -11.70 17.34 3.83
CA TYR A 96 -12.52 16.12 3.89
C TYR A 96 -12.78 15.44 2.53
N ARG A 97 -12.38 16.07 1.42
CA ARG A 97 -12.51 15.51 0.06
C ARG A 97 -11.21 14.84 -0.41
N SER A 98 -10.10 15.08 0.27
CA SER A 98 -8.79 14.58 -0.13
C SER A 98 -8.62 13.10 0.21
N ILE A 99 -8.15 12.31 -0.75
CA ILE A 99 -7.86 10.88 -0.58
C ILE A 99 -6.61 10.75 0.29
N LEU A 100 -6.72 10.03 1.42
CA LEU A 100 -5.70 9.79 2.47
C LEU A 100 -4.33 9.24 2.01
N ARG A 101 -4.11 9.07 0.70
CA ARG A 101 -2.91 8.47 0.11
C ARG A 101 -1.86 9.51 -0.34
N TYR A 102 -2.23 10.80 -0.43
CA TYR A 102 -1.33 11.91 -0.83
C TYR A 102 -1.35 13.06 0.18
N THR A 103 -1.38 12.70 1.46
CA THR A 103 -1.45 13.55 2.66
C THR A 103 -0.10 14.25 2.89
N GLY A 104 0.29 15.12 1.95
CA GLY A 104 1.55 15.86 1.96
C GLY A 104 1.46 17.21 2.70
N ILE A 105 2.52 18.03 2.52
CA ILE A 105 2.64 19.41 3.05
C ILE A 105 1.41 20.26 2.71
N TYR A 106 0.80 20.03 1.55
CA TYR A 106 -0.36 20.77 1.07
C TYR A 106 -1.59 20.69 1.99
N GLN A 107 -1.87 19.53 2.60
CA GLN A 107 -2.99 19.41 3.54
C GLN A 107 -2.69 20.14 4.87
N GLY A 108 -1.43 20.13 5.31
CA GLY A 108 -1.01 20.91 6.48
C GLY A 108 -1.23 22.40 6.27
N VAL A 109 -0.91 22.91 5.08
CA VAL A 109 -1.16 24.31 4.70
C VAL A 109 -2.66 24.63 4.63
N GLN A 110 -3.50 23.71 4.12
CA GLN A 110 -4.96 23.88 4.09
C GLN A 110 -5.58 23.92 5.49
N VAL A 111 -5.13 23.05 6.40
CA VAL A 111 -5.55 23.05 7.80
C VAL A 111 -5.06 24.34 8.48
N LEU A 112 -3.81 24.73 8.25
CA LEU A 112 -3.26 25.97 8.80
C LEU A 112 -4.05 27.21 8.37
N SER A 113 -4.35 27.34 7.08
CA SER A 113 -5.13 28.49 6.58
C SER A 113 -6.56 28.50 7.12
N ALA A 114 -7.24 27.35 7.16
CA ALA A 114 -8.59 27.24 7.73
C ALA A 114 -8.61 27.61 9.22
N THR A 115 -7.69 27.06 10.01
CA THR A 115 -7.59 27.35 11.45
C THR A 115 -7.18 28.79 11.72
N ALA A 116 -6.29 29.40 10.91
CA ALA A 116 -5.89 30.79 11.07
C ALA A 116 -7.05 31.77 10.79
N ILE A 117 -7.85 31.50 9.74
CA ILE A 117 -9.05 32.29 9.42
C ILE A 117 -10.08 32.15 10.55
N ALA A 118 -10.31 30.93 11.04
CA ALA A 118 -11.23 30.68 12.14
C ALA A 118 -10.78 31.38 13.43
N ALA A 119 -9.50 31.28 13.77
CA ALA A 119 -8.90 31.92 14.94
C ALA A 119 -9.01 33.45 14.88
N GLY A 120 -8.69 34.03 13.73
CA GLY A 120 -8.81 35.47 13.50
C GLY A 120 -10.26 35.96 13.61
N GLY A 121 -11.20 35.21 13.03
CA GLY A 121 -12.63 35.50 13.15
C GLY A 121 -13.13 35.46 14.59
N LEU A 122 -12.80 34.39 15.33
CA LEU A 122 -13.19 34.26 16.74
C LEU A 122 -12.54 35.32 17.63
N PHE A 123 -11.26 35.64 17.39
CA PHE A 123 -10.56 36.70 18.11
C PHE A 123 -11.24 38.06 17.89
N LEU A 124 -11.57 38.40 16.64
CA LEU A 124 -12.29 39.63 16.32
C LEU A 124 -13.69 39.66 16.96
N THR A 125 -14.42 38.54 16.95
CA THR A 125 -15.74 38.46 17.62
C THR A 125 -15.61 38.74 19.12
N VAL A 126 -14.67 38.09 19.81
CA VAL A 126 -14.47 38.29 21.25
C VAL A 126 -13.91 39.69 21.57
N PHE A 127 -13.03 40.23 20.71
CA PHE A 127 -12.50 41.58 20.86
C PHE A 127 -13.58 42.66 20.68
N CYS A 128 -14.49 42.49 19.72
CA CYS A 128 -15.59 43.43 19.50
C CYS A 128 -16.66 43.35 20.61
N MET A 129 -16.97 42.14 21.08
CA MET A 129 -18.01 41.90 22.08
C MET A 129 -17.56 42.12 23.52
N GLY A 130 -16.27 41.96 23.84
CA GLY A 130 -15.79 42.00 25.22
C GLY A 130 -15.48 43.41 25.76
N PRO A 131 -15.55 43.62 27.08
CA PRO A 131 -15.22 44.89 27.75
C PRO A 131 -13.72 45.25 27.65
N ASN A 132 -12.85 44.25 27.43
CA ASN A 132 -11.40 44.44 27.24
C ASN A 132 -11.01 44.80 25.80
N GLY A 133 -11.98 44.98 24.90
CA GLY A 133 -11.76 45.36 23.50
C GLY A 133 -12.60 46.58 23.11
N PHE A 134 -13.48 46.44 22.11
CA PHE A 134 -14.32 47.55 21.63
C PHE A 134 -15.59 47.77 22.46
N GLY A 135 -15.98 46.81 23.30
CA GLY A 135 -17.06 46.97 24.29
C GLY A 135 -18.46 47.18 23.70
N ILE A 136 -18.76 46.61 22.52
CA ILE A 136 -20.10 46.75 21.88
C ILE A 136 -21.19 46.09 22.75
N THR A 137 -20.81 45.06 23.51
CA THR A 137 -21.65 44.39 24.51
C THR A 137 -20.91 44.34 25.85
N GLU A 138 -21.61 44.35 26.99
CA GLU A 138 -20.98 44.05 28.29
C GLU A 138 -20.77 42.54 28.51
N ALA A 139 -21.12 41.70 27.52
CA ALA A 139 -20.96 40.27 27.58
C ALA A 139 -19.49 39.87 27.33
N ASN A 140 -18.85 39.26 28.32
CA ASN A 140 -17.53 38.66 28.19
C ASN A 140 -17.64 37.12 28.16
N PRO A 141 -17.91 36.49 27.00
CA PRO A 141 -18.13 35.05 26.94
C PRO A 141 -16.89 34.26 27.36
N VAL A 142 -15.70 34.68 26.92
CA VAL A 142 -14.42 34.05 27.25
C VAL A 142 -13.28 35.09 27.28
N PRO A 143 -12.23 34.90 28.10
CA PRO A 143 -11.04 35.75 28.07
C PRO A 143 -10.39 35.81 26.68
N LEU A 144 -9.81 36.97 26.32
CA LEU A 144 -9.22 37.23 24.99
C LEU A 144 -8.10 36.23 24.58
N SER A 145 -7.45 35.60 25.56
CA SER A 145 -6.44 34.57 25.33
C SER A 145 -7.02 33.23 24.87
N VAL A 146 -8.30 32.93 25.20
CA VAL A 146 -8.92 31.63 24.94
C VAL A 146 -9.09 31.37 23.43
N PRO A 147 -9.59 32.31 22.60
CA PRO A 147 -9.64 32.12 21.15
C PRO A 147 -8.28 31.86 20.53
N LEU A 148 -7.24 32.55 20.97
CA LEU A 148 -5.89 32.42 20.40
C LEU A 148 -5.24 31.08 20.80
N VAL A 149 -5.16 30.80 22.10
CA VAL A 149 -4.50 29.59 22.63
C VAL A 149 -5.32 28.34 22.30
N GLY A 150 -6.65 28.43 22.39
CA GLY A 150 -7.57 27.34 22.00
C GLY A 150 -7.45 26.97 20.54
N SER A 151 -7.30 27.96 19.64
CA SER A 151 -7.11 27.70 18.21
C SER A 151 -5.75 27.07 17.90
N VAL A 152 -4.68 27.46 18.61
CA VAL A 152 -3.36 26.84 18.46
C VAL A 152 -3.40 25.39 18.93
N LEU A 153 -4.03 25.12 20.07
CA LEU A 153 -4.19 23.77 20.58
C LEU A 153 -5.04 22.91 19.62
N ALA A 154 -6.15 23.44 19.13
CA ALA A 154 -7.00 22.77 18.15
C ALA A 154 -6.22 22.47 16.85
N TYR A 155 -5.43 23.41 16.33
CA TYR A 155 -4.57 23.17 15.17
C TYR A 155 -3.60 22.00 15.40
N VAL A 156 -2.89 22.00 16.53
CA VAL A 156 -1.94 20.92 16.87
C VAL A 156 -2.65 19.58 16.94
N GLN A 157 -3.81 19.50 17.61
CA GLN A 157 -4.57 18.25 17.72
C GLN A 157 -5.14 17.78 16.37
N LEU A 158 -5.70 18.69 15.57
CA LEU A 158 -6.24 18.39 14.24
C LEU A 158 -5.16 17.86 13.29
N VAL A 159 -3.96 18.46 13.33
CA VAL A 159 -2.78 17.99 12.59
C VAL A 159 -2.31 16.65 13.14
N ALA A 160 -2.24 16.48 14.47
CA ALA A 160 -1.81 15.23 15.10
C ALA A 160 -2.71 14.05 14.71
N VAL A 161 -4.04 14.21 14.73
CA VAL A 161 -4.99 13.15 14.35
C VAL A 161 -4.88 12.78 12.86
N ARG A 162 -4.54 13.73 11.99
CA ARG A 162 -4.35 13.49 10.55
C ARG A 162 -2.97 12.90 10.22
N LEU A 163 -1.95 13.28 10.98
CA LEU A 163 -0.62 12.69 10.90
C LEU A 163 -0.59 11.32 11.59
N TYR A 164 -1.48 11.02 12.53
CA TYR A 164 -1.45 9.77 13.29
C TYR A 164 -1.48 8.52 12.39
N PRO A 165 -2.38 8.38 11.40
CA PRO A 165 -2.34 7.24 10.48
C PRO A 165 -1.03 7.20 9.70
N ARG A 166 -0.49 8.35 9.29
CA ARG A 166 0.76 8.41 8.53
C ARG A 166 1.97 8.08 9.37
N VAL A 167 2.09 8.65 10.58
CA VAL A 167 3.20 8.43 11.51
C VAL A 167 3.10 7.03 12.09
N PHE A 168 1.92 6.53 12.43
CA PHE A 168 1.75 5.16 12.92
C PHE A 168 1.97 4.13 11.81
N TYR A 169 1.50 4.41 10.58
CA TYR A 169 1.84 3.59 9.42
C TYR A 169 3.33 3.70 9.11
N GLU A 170 3.94 4.87 9.01
CA GLU A 170 5.39 5.10 8.79
C GLU A 170 6.27 4.56 9.92
N LEU A 171 5.79 4.48 11.16
CA LEU A 171 6.50 3.88 12.30
C LEU A 171 6.27 2.36 12.38
N SER A 172 5.11 1.83 11.97
CA SER A 172 4.95 0.40 11.69
C SER A 172 5.81 -0.02 10.49
N LEU A 173 5.92 0.87 9.52
CA LEU A 173 6.84 0.86 8.39
C LEU A 173 8.23 1.40 8.76
N ARG A 174 8.60 1.60 10.03
CA ARG A 174 10.04 1.66 10.38
C ARG A 174 10.66 0.26 10.31
N GLU A 175 9.85 -0.78 10.16
CA GLU A 175 10.28 -2.02 9.52
C GLU A 175 10.48 -1.88 7.99
N VAL A 176 9.90 -0.88 7.34
CA VAL A 176 9.83 -0.62 5.88
C VAL A 176 10.62 0.62 5.41
N GLY A 177 11.55 1.11 6.24
CA GLY A 177 12.77 1.74 5.73
C GLY A 177 13.76 0.72 5.15
N ARG A 178 13.49 -0.57 5.38
CA ARG A 178 14.18 -1.69 4.76
C ARG A 178 13.57 -1.90 3.39
N ARG A 179 14.34 -1.64 2.34
CA ARG A 179 14.02 -2.17 1.01
C ARG A 179 13.80 -3.67 1.16
N THR A 180 12.69 -4.19 0.68
CA THR A 180 12.39 -5.62 0.70
C THR A 180 13.58 -6.35 0.11
N ARG A 181 14.27 -7.15 0.93
CA ARG A 181 15.49 -7.83 0.53
C ARG A 181 15.11 -9.05 -0.29
N VAL A 182 15.40 -9.00 -1.58
CA VAL A 182 14.96 -10.00 -2.55
C VAL A 182 16.11 -10.92 -2.93
N ALA A 183 15.89 -12.22 -2.86
CA ALA A 183 16.72 -13.20 -3.56
C ALA A 183 16.01 -13.69 -4.83
N ILE A 184 16.77 -13.82 -5.92
CA ILE A 184 16.24 -14.30 -7.20
C ILE A 184 16.73 -15.73 -7.41
N VAL A 185 15.80 -16.68 -7.48
CA VAL A 185 16.11 -18.07 -7.83
C VAL A 185 16.14 -18.20 -9.34
N GLY A 186 17.30 -18.54 -9.89
CA GLY A 186 17.57 -18.60 -11.32
C GLY A 186 18.56 -17.54 -11.78
N THR A 187 19.70 -17.99 -12.31
CA THR A 187 20.79 -17.17 -12.86
C THR A 187 20.67 -16.95 -14.38
N GLY A 188 19.63 -17.47 -15.01
CA GLY A 188 19.36 -17.33 -16.45
C GLY A 188 18.83 -15.94 -16.86
N GLU A 189 18.58 -15.75 -18.15
CA GLU A 189 18.18 -14.46 -18.76
C GLU A 189 16.98 -13.80 -18.05
N ALA A 190 15.99 -14.60 -17.66
CA ALA A 190 14.83 -14.21 -16.88
C ALA A 190 15.20 -13.50 -15.57
N GLY A 191 16.09 -14.11 -14.76
CA GLY A 191 16.53 -13.57 -13.48
C GLY A 191 17.36 -12.30 -13.65
N VAL A 192 18.22 -12.27 -14.67
CA VAL A 192 19.05 -11.09 -14.99
C VAL A 192 18.18 -9.91 -15.44
N ALA A 193 17.20 -10.15 -16.31
CA ALA A 193 16.27 -9.13 -16.77
C ALA A 193 15.45 -8.53 -15.61
N LEU A 194 14.97 -9.39 -14.70
CA LEU A 194 14.27 -8.97 -13.49
C LEU A 194 15.14 -8.10 -12.58
N ALA A 195 16.37 -8.53 -12.30
CA ALA A 195 17.31 -7.76 -11.48
C ALA A 195 17.59 -6.38 -12.11
N GLY A 196 17.83 -6.35 -13.42
CA GLY A 196 18.01 -5.12 -14.18
C GLY A 196 16.79 -4.19 -14.11
N HIS A 197 15.57 -4.73 -14.17
CA HIS A 197 14.34 -3.94 -14.01
C HIS A 197 14.21 -3.34 -12.60
N ILE A 198 14.52 -4.12 -11.56
CA ILE A 198 14.49 -3.66 -10.17
C ILE A 198 15.50 -2.52 -9.95
N TRP A 199 16.71 -2.66 -10.47
CA TRP A 199 17.76 -1.63 -10.31
C TRP A 199 17.46 -0.34 -11.06
N ARG A 200 16.86 -0.42 -12.26
CA ARG A 200 16.50 0.77 -13.06
C ARG A 200 15.28 1.52 -12.50
N THR A 201 14.45 0.85 -11.71
CA THR A 201 13.24 1.45 -11.14
C THR A 201 13.60 2.17 -9.84
N ALA A 202 13.89 3.47 -9.92
CA ALA A 202 14.32 4.31 -8.79
C ALA A 202 13.30 4.38 -7.63
N ALA A 203 12.02 4.08 -7.90
CA ALA A 203 10.95 4.00 -6.92
C ALA A 203 10.68 2.56 -6.42
N SER A 204 11.51 1.58 -6.79
CA SER A 204 11.34 0.20 -6.35
C SER A 204 11.62 0.07 -4.86
N GLU A 205 10.66 -0.49 -4.14
CA GLU A 205 10.80 -0.85 -2.73
C GLU A 205 11.65 -2.12 -2.53
N ALA A 206 12.12 -2.77 -3.60
CA ALA A 206 12.91 -4.00 -3.55
C ALA A 206 14.42 -3.75 -3.72
N GLN A 207 15.22 -4.50 -2.95
CA GLN A 207 16.68 -4.56 -3.09
C GLN A 207 17.10 -5.99 -3.39
N VAL A 208 17.68 -6.22 -4.57
CA VAL A 208 18.27 -7.51 -4.92
C VAL A 208 19.50 -7.75 -4.04
N VAL A 209 19.45 -8.79 -3.22
CA VAL A 209 20.54 -9.25 -2.35
C VAL A 209 21.51 -10.14 -3.14
N GLY A 210 20.98 -10.98 -4.02
CA GLY A 210 21.77 -11.86 -4.87
C GLY A 210 20.93 -12.94 -5.53
N PHE A 211 21.62 -13.78 -6.30
CA PHE A 211 21.02 -14.89 -7.03
C PHE A 211 21.22 -16.22 -6.29
N VAL A 212 20.30 -17.15 -6.50
CA VAL A 212 20.38 -18.55 -6.07
C VAL A 212 20.39 -19.41 -7.32
N SER A 213 21.39 -20.29 -7.44
CA SER A 213 21.61 -21.14 -8.62
C SER A 213 21.28 -22.61 -8.32
N ASP A 214 21.13 -23.43 -9.35
CA ASP A 214 21.07 -24.90 -9.20
C ASP A 214 22.48 -25.52 -9.13
N SER A 215 23.50 -24.78 -9.57
CA SER A 215 24.86 -25.29 -9.70
C SER A 215 25.80 -24.64 -8.69
N ARG A 216 26.44 -25.50 -7.87
CA ARG A 216 27.51 -25.05 -6.95
C ARG A 216 28.69 -24.38 -7.68
N ALA A 217 28.89 -24.65 -8.97
CA ALA A 217 29.95 -24.05 -9.76
C ALA A 217 29.76 -22.54 -10.01
N GLU A 218 28.54 -22.04 -9.83
CA GLU A 218 28.19 -20.62 -10.00
C GLU A 218 28.29 -19.82 -8.70
N VAL A 219 28.34 -20.48 -7.54
CA VAL A 219 28.40 -19.83 -6.23
C VAL A 219 29.65 -18.96 -6.12
N GLY A 220 29.47 -17.72 -5.64
CA GLY A 220 30.53 -16.72 -5.54
C GLY A 220 30.85 -15.97 -6.84
N ARG A 221 30.26 -16.34 -7.98
CA ARG A 221 30.33 -15.53 -9.20
C ARG A 221 29.44 -14.30 -9.08
N GLN A 222 29.73 -13.28 -9.89
CA GLN A 222 28.90 -12.09 -10.00
C GLN A 222 28.19 -12.02 -11.35
N ILE A 223 26.94 -11.58 -11.31
CA ILE A 223 26.08 -11.34 -12.47
C ILE A 223 25.61 -9.89 -12.35
N GLU A 224 26.03 -9.03 -13.29
CA GLU A 224 25.69 -7.60 -13.31
C GLU A 224 25.93 -6.88 -11.96
N GLY A 225 26.97 -7.30 -11.21
CA GLY A 225 27.34 -6.73 -9.91
C GLY A 225 26.64 -7.34 -8.69
N ALA A 226 25.68 -8.25 -8.85
CA ALA A 226 25.11 -9.04 -7.76
C ALA A 226 25.73 -10.45 -7.69
N SER A 227 25.93 -10.96 -6.48
CA SER A 227 26.60 -12.26 -6.28
C SER A 227 25.61 -13.43 -6.31
N VAL A 228 26.08 -14.59 -6.78
CA VAL A 228 25.39 -15.87 -6.58
C VAL A 228 25.72 -16.35 -5.16
N LEU A 229 24.71 -16.32 -4.28
CA LEU A 229 24.86 -16.49 -2.84
C LEU A 229 25.05 -17.96 -2.43
N GLY A 230 24.45 -18.88 -3.18
CA GLY A 230 24.45 -20.31 -2.89
C GLY A 230 23.57 -21.07 -3.86
N VAL A 231 23.33 -22.34 -3.55
CA VAL A 231 22.41 -23.19 -4.31
C VAL A 231 21.02 -23.22 -3.70
N VAL A 232 20.04 -23.73 -4.47
CA VAL A 232 18.65 -23.86 -4.01
C VAL A 232 18.59 -24.57 -2.66
N GLU A 233 19.39 -25.62 -2.44
CA GLU A 233 19.42 -26.36 -1.17
C GLU A 233 19.83 -25.51 0.04
N ASP A 234 20.62 -24.46 -0.17
CA ASP A 234 21.10 -23.56 0.87
C ASP A 234 20.07 -22.46 1.20
N LEU A 235 18.93 -22.39 0.47
CA LEU A 235 17.98 -21.28 0.51
C LEU A 235 17.53 -20.91 1.93
N LYS A 236 17.28 -21.90 2.80
CA LYS A 236 16.90 -21.65 4.20
C LYS A 236 17.97 -20.85 4.96
N ASP A 237 19.22 -21.27 4.82
CA ASP A 237 20.35 -20.66 5.50
C ASP A 237 20.67 -19.30 4.89
N LEU A 238 20.55 -19.17 3.56
CA LEU A 238 20.67 -17.90 2.85
C LEU A 238 19.64 -16.88 3.33
N ILE A 239 18.38 -17.30 3.51
CA ILE A 239 17.30 -16.41 4.00
C ILE A 239 17.64 -15.87 5.39
N ALA A 240 18.07 -16.74 6.30
CA ALA A 240 18.43 -16.33 7.65
C ALA A 240 19.71 -15.46 7.69
N GLN A 241 20.76 -15.86 6.97
CA GLN A 241 22.06 -15.19 6.97
C GLN A 241 22.00 -13.81 6.32
N HIS A 242 21.25 -13.68 5.22
CA HIS A 242 21.18 -12.45 4.44
C HIS A 242 19.91 -11.65 4.72
N GLY A 243 19.05 -12.09 5.64
CA GLY A 243 17.78 -11.43 5.96
C GLY A 243 16.94 -11.22 4.71
N ILE A 244 16.63 -12.28 3.98
CA ILE A 244 15.81 -12.19 2.77
C ILE A 244 14.33 -12.11 3.18
N ASP A 245 13.63 -11.09 2.70
CA ASP A 245 12.21 -10.87 2.98
C ASP A 245 11.33 -11.54 1.91
N GLN A 246 11.85 -11.67 0.68
CA GLN A 246 11.13 -12.20 -0.46
C GLN A 246 12.04 -13.00 -1.38
N VAL A 247 11.54 -14.13 -1.88
CA VAL A 247 12.16 -14.98 -2.87
C VAL A 247 11.37 -14.87 -4.17
N ILE A 248 12.02 -14.46 -5.26
CA ILE A 248 11.41 -14.43 -6.58
C ILE A 248 11.96 -15.58 -7.42
N VAL A 249 11.08 -16.47 -7.86
CA VAL A 249 11.43 -17.58 -8.76
C VAL A 249 11.38 -17.07 -10.19
N ALA A 250 12.56 -16.89 -10.79
CA ALA A 250 12.74 -16.50 -12.19
C ALA A 250 12.95 -17.72 -13.10
N LYS A 251 12.38 -18.86 -12.71
CA LYS A 251 12.33 -20.11 -13.46
C LYS A 251 10.87 -20.60 -13.52
N PRO A 252 9.99 -19.97 -14.34
CA PRO A 252 8.59 -20.40 -14.44
C PRO A 252 8.41 -21.85 -14.88
N GLN A 253 9.43 -22.44 -15.52
CA GLN A 253 9.46 -23.84 -15.97
C GLN A 253 10.13 -24.80 -14.97
N ALA A 254 10.43 -24.36 -13.75
CA ALA A 254 11.00 -25.24 -12.74
C ALA A 254 10.07 -26.44 -12.47
N GLY A 255 10.67 -27.60 -12.20
CA GLY A 255 9.91 -28.82 -11.93
C GLY A 255 9.00 -28.65 -10.70
N ARG A 256 7.89 -29.38 -10.67
CA ARG A 256 6.91 -29.30 -9.58
C ARG A 256 7.55 -29.50 -8.20
N GLU A 257 8.41 -30.51 -8.08
CA GLU A 257 9.08 -30.85 -6.82
C GLU A 257 10.02 -29.72 -6.36
N GLU A 258 10.73 -29.10 -7.31
CA GLU A 258 11.61 -27.96 -7.05
C GLU A 258 10.80 -26.75 -6.56
N MET A 259 9.68 -26.43 -7.22
CA MET A 259 8.83 -25.29 -6.84
C MET A 259 8.17 -25.49 -5.47
N ASP A 260 7.63 -26.68 -5.16
CA ASP A 260 7.08 -26.98 -3.83
C ASP A 260 8.17 -26.91 -2.75
N TRP A 261 9.37 -27.41 -3.05
CA TRP A 261 10.50 -27.34 -2.14
C TRP A 261 10.92 -25.89 -1.86
N ILE A 262 11.05 -25.05 -2.89
CA ILE A 262 11.38 -23.62 -2.75
C ILE A 262 10.31 -22.90 -1.92
N TRP A 263 9.03 -23.16 -2.21
CA TRP A 263 7.91 -22.53 -1.52
C TRP A 263 7.88 -22.87 -0.03
N ARG A 264 7.93 -24.16 0.30
CA ARG A 264 7.93 -24.62 1.70
C ARG A 264 9.14 -24.10 2.47
N THR A 265 10.31 -24.17 1.85
CA THR A 265 11.56 -23.72 2.49
C THR A 265 11.52 -22.23 2.79
N SER A 266 11.03 -21.43 1.84
CA SER A 266 10.92 -19.98 1.99
C SER A 266 9.91 -19.58 3.07
N ILE A 267 8.71 -20.18 3.07
CA ILE A 267 7.68 -19.89 4.08
C ILE A 267 8.11 -20.33 5.47
N ASN A 268 8.74 -21.50 5.60
CA ASN A 268 9.27 -21.96 6.88
C ASN A 268 10.38 -21.03 7.42
N ALA A 269 11.06 -20.32 6.53
CA ALA A 269 12.06 -19.30 6.85
C ALA A 269 11.46 -17.87 6.94
N SER A 270 10.13 -17.73 6.91
CA SER A 270 9.39 -16.47 6.96
C SER A 270 9.63 -15.49 5.79
N ALA A 271 9.94 -16.01 4.60
CA ALA A 271 10.06 -15.22 3.37
C ALA A 271 8.85 -15.43 2.44
N GLU A 272 8.38 -14.34 1.80
CA GLU A 272 7.32 -14.38 0.79
C GLU A 272 7.86 -14.97 -0.53
N VAL A 273 7.03 -15.70 -1.29
CA VAL A 273 7.43 -16.26 -2.59
C VAL A 273 6.60 -15.66 -3.72
N LYS A 274 7.29 -15.15 -4.76
CA LYS A 274 6.68 -14.68 -6.00
C LYS A 274 7.26 -15.40 -7.19
N VAL A 275 6.48 -15.52 -8.26
CA VAL A 275 6.90 -16.20 -9.48
C VAL A 275 6.89 -15.20 -10.64
N MET A 276 7.93 -15.24 -11.45
CA MET A 276 7.97 -14.51 -12.70
C MET A 276 7.14 -15.25 -13.75
N PRO A 277 6.22 -14.59 -14.48
CA PRO A 277 5.49 -15.21 -15.58
C PRO A 277 6.43 -15.62 -16.73
N ASP A 278 5.95 -16.49 -17.62
CA ASP A 278 6.71 -16.93 -18.79
C ASP A 278 7.01 -15.74 -19.72
N LEU A 279 8.14 -15.78 -20.41
CA LEU A 279 8.61 -14.77 -21.36
C LEU A 279 7.56 -14.49 -22.47
N GLY A 280 6.75 -15.49 -22.84
CA GLY A 280 5.65 -15.32 -23.78
C GLY A 280 4.53 -14.40 -23.27
N GLU A 281 4.20 -14.47 -21.98
CA GLU A 281 3.22 -13.58 -21.34
C GLU A 281 3.80 -12.18 -21.08
N PHE A 282 5.11 -12.10 -20.79
CA PHE A 282 5.86 -10.85 -20.63
C PHE A 282 5.84 -9.96 -21.88
N LEU A 283 6.01 -10.55 -23.07
CA LEU A 283 6.01 -9.82 -24.35
C LEU A 283 4.64 -9.23 -24.72
N ALA A 284 3.55 -9.78 -24.18
CA ALA A 284 2.19 -9.32 -24.47
C ALA A 284 1.78 -8.07 -23.66
N GLU A 285 2.24 -7.95 -22.41
CA GLU A 285 1.79 -6.89 -21.49
C GLU A 285 2.79 -5.72 -21.30
N GLY A 286 4.03 -5.83 -21.79
CA GLY A 286 5.02 -4.75 -21.80
C GLY A 286 5.50 -4.28 -20.41
N ALA A 287 5.14 -4.99 -19.34
CA ALA A 287 5.55 -4.71 -17.97
C ALA A 287 5.82 -6.02 -17.20
N ILE A 288 6.85 -6.04 -16.36
CA ILE A 288 7.13 -7.17 -15.48
C ILE A 288 6.10 -7.16 -14.34
N ARG A 289 5.09 -8.02 -14.43
CA ARG A 289 4.12 -8.25 -13.35
C ARG A 289 4.47 -9.55 -12.64
N LEU A 290 5.11 -9.41 -11.49
CA LEU A 290 5.29 -10.52 -10.56
C LEU A 290 3.92 -10.95 -10.03
N ARG A 291 3.67 -12.26 -10.01
CA ARG A 291 2.43 -12.83 -9.45
C ARG A 291 2.73 -13.66 -8.20
N GLU A 292 1.74 -13.73 -7.33
CA GLU A 292 1.77 -14.67 -6.20
C GLU A 292 1.81 -16.11 -6.74
N LEU A 293 2.43 -17.01 -5.97
CA LEU A 293 2.48 -18.42 -6.33
C LEU A 293 1.08 -19.04 -6.23
N GLN A 294 0.62 -19.64 -7.32
CA GLN A 294 -0.73 -20.20 -7.40
C GLN A 294 -0.71 -21.73 -7.31
N ILE A 295 -1.86 -22.34 -7.02
CA ILE A 295 -1.99 -23.80 -6.91
C ILE A 295 -1.59 -24.46 -8.23
N GLU A 296 -1.88 -23.82 -9.35
CA GLU A 296 -1.56 -24.27 -10.70
C GLU A 296 -0.05 -24.43 -10.94
N ASP A 297 0.78 -23.60 -10.30
CA ASP A 297 2.25 -23.71 -10.36
C ASP A 297 2.74 -24.95 -9.59
N LEU A 298 2.05 -25.28 -8.49
CA LEU A 298 2.26 -26.54 -7.74
C LEU A 298 1.64 -27.74 -8.46
N LEU A 299 0.78 -27.51 -9.44
CA LEU A 299 0.20 -28.55 -10.29
C LEU A 299 1.02 -28.78 -11.57
N GLY A 300 2.08 -28.00 -11.83
CA GLY A 300 3.09 -28.23 -12.88
C GLY A 300 2.51 -28.56 -14.26
N ARG A 301 2.50 -27.59 -15.18
CA ARG A 301 2.49 -27.95 -16.60
C ARG A 301 3.92 -28.24 -17.00
N GLU A 302 4.25 -29.50 -17.24
CA GLU A 302 5.44 -29.81 -18.02
C GLU A 302 5.26 -29.17 -19.41
N PRO A 303 6.14 -28.25 -19.82
CA PRO A 303 6.22 -27.89 -21.23
C PRO A 303 6.57 -29.17 -21.97
N VAL A 304 5.69 -29.64 -22.84
CA VAL A 304 6.04 -30.71 -23.77
C VAL A 304 7.08 -30.10 -24.71
N ASP A 305 8.30 -30.61 -24.66
CA ASP A 305 9.34 -30.23 -25.61
C ASP A 305 8.88 -30.71 -26.99
N ILE A 306 8.44 -29.78 -27.82
CA ILE A 306 7.94 -30.10 -29.16
C ILE A 306 9.16 -30.17 -30.06
N ASP A 307 9.58 -31.39 -30.40
CA ASP A 307 10.59 -31.64 -31.43
C ASP A 307 10.08 -31.09 -32.77
N LEU A 308 10.54 -29.87 -33.10
CA LEU A 308 10.14 -29.15 -34.30
C LEU A 308 10.65 -29.83 -35.58
N GLU A 309 11.74 -30.61 -35.51
CA GLU A 309 12.26 -31.37 -36.65
C GLU A 309 11.37 -32.58 -36.92
N ALA A 310 11.03 -33.36 -35.89
CA ALA A 310 10.07 -34.46 -36.01
C ALA A 310 8.68 -33.98 -36.44
N LEU A 311 8.24 -32.81 -35.96
CA LEU A 311 6.97 -32.21 -36.34
C LEU A 311 6.97 -31.70 -37.79
N SER A 312 8.09 -31.11 -38.23
CA SER A 312 8.28 -30.70 -39.62
C SER A 312 8.21 -31.89 -40.57
N ASP A 313 8.91 -32.99 -40.27
CA ASP A 313 8.86 -34.22 -41.06
C ASP A 313 7.46 -34.85 -41.09
N TYR A 314 6.72 -34.74 -39.99
CA TYR A 314 5.36 -35.24 -39.90
C TYR A 314 4.37 -34.41 -40.72
N ILE A 315 4.54 -33.08 -40.80
CA ILE A 315 3.58 -32.15 -41.41
C ILE A 315 3.91 -31.80 -42.86
N ASN A 316 5.20 -31.76 -43.22
CA ASN A 316 5.65 -31.37 -44.56
C ASN A 316 5.00 -32.25 -45.64
N GLY A 317 4.40 -31.61 -46.64
CA GLY A 317 3.70 -32.31 -47.73
C GLY A 317 2.40 -33.02 -47.34
N LYS A 318 1.91 -32.90 -46.10
CA LYS A 318 0.62 -33.49 -45.67
C LYS A 318 -0.57 -32.55 -45.89
N ARG A 319 -1.76 -33.13 -45.87
CA ARG A 319 -3.03 -32.38 -45.84
C ARG A 319 -3.53 -32.35 -44.41
N VAL A 320 -3.66 -31.15 -43.84
CA VAL A 320 -3.96 -30.91 -42.42
C VAL A 320 -5.25 -30.12 -42.28
N LEU A 321 -6.13 -30.53 -41.38
CA LEU A 321 -7.37 -29.84 -41.01
C LEU A 321 -7.28 -29.37 -39.57
N VAL A 322 -7.45 -28.07 -39.33
CA VAL A 322 -7.54 -27.48 -37.99
C VAL A 322 -9.00 -27.19 -37.69
N THR A 323 -9.55 -27.81 -36.65
CA THR A 323 -10.91 -27.56 -36.15
C THR A 323 -10.88 -26.54 -35.01
N GLY A 324 -11.80 -25.58 -34.99
CA GLY A 324 -11.77 -24.47 -34.04
C GLY A 324 -10.69 -23.44 -34.37
N ALA A 325 -10.37 -23.27 -35.66
CA ALA A 325 -9.26 -22.44 -36.12
C ALA A 325 -9.39 -20.93 -35.78
N GLY A 326 -10.61 -20.44 -35.52
CA GLY A 326 -10.90 -19.07 -35.08
C GLY A 326 -10.70 -18.82 -33.58
N GLY A 327 -10.55 -19.88 -32.77
CA GLY A 327 -10.21 -19.78 -31.34
C GLY A 327 -8.74 -19.40 -31.10
N SER A 328 -8.41 -18.96 -29.88
CA SER A 328 -7.03 -18.55 -29.52
C SER A 328 -5.99 -19.63 -29.79
N ILE A 329 -6.28 -20.89 -29.44
CA ILE A 329 -5.39 -22.04 -29.67
C ILE A 329 -5.34 -22.41 -31.16
N GLY A 330 -6.51 -22.49 -31.81
CA GLY A 330 -6.61 -22.85 -33.23
C GLY A 330 -5.87 -21.87 -34.14
N LYS A 331 -5.87 -20.57 -33.81
CA LYS A 331 -5.14 -19.55 -34.55
C LYS A 331 -3.64 -19.76 -34.51
N GLU A 332 -3.11 -20.04 -33.32
CA GLU A 332 -1.68 -20.24 -33.14
C GLU A 332 -1.21 -21.56 -33.80
N LEU A 333 -2.01 -22.63 -33.70
CA LEU A 333 -1.76 -23.88 -34.43
C LEU A 333 -1.76 -23.65 -35.94
N SER A 334 -2.74 -22.91 -36.47
CA SER A 334 -2.83 -22.61 -37.91
C SER A 334 -1.57 -21.88 -38.42
N ARG A 335 -1.07 -20.91 -37.65
CA ARG A 335 0.14 -20.12 -37.95
C ARG A 335 1.42 -20.94 -37.88
N GLN A 336 1.52 -21.88 -36.94
CA GLN A 336 2.69 -22.74 -36.81
C GLN A 336 2.71 -23.79 -37.92
N ILE A 337 1.57 -24.44 -38.19
CA ILE A 337 1.44 -25.45 -39.23
C ILE A 337 1.69 -24.84 -40.62
N SER A 338 1.26 -23.60 -40.89
CA SER A 338 1.49 -22.95 -42.20
C SER A 338 2.98 -22.81 -42.54
N ARG A 339 3.86 -22.71 -41.53
CA ARG A 339 5.32 -22.57 -41.69
C ARG A 339 6.05 -23.89 -41.89
N LEU A 340 5.41 -25.02 -41.64
CA LEU A 340 5.98 -26.37 -41.73
C LEU A 340 5.76 -27.03 -43.11
N GLY A 341 5.35 -26.25 -44.12
CA GLY A 341 5.22 -26.72 -45.51
C GLY A 341 4.14 -27.79 -45.78
N PRO A 342 2.92 -27.72 -45.21
CA PRO A 342 1.87 -28.68 -45.54
C PRO A 342 1.48 -28.57 -47.02
N ALA A 343 1.13 -29.69 -47.66
CA ALA A 343 0.58 -29.68 -49.01
C ALA A 343 -0.80 -28.99 -49.08
N LYS A 344 -1.56 -29.03 -47.99
CA LYS A 344 -2.84 -28.30 -47.87
C LYS A 344 -3.17 -28.08 -46.40
N LEU A 345 -3.45 -26.83 -46.02
CA LEU A 345 -4.00 -26.48 -44.71
C LEU A 345 -5.46 -26.08 -44.87
N VAL A 346 -6.37 -26.75 -44.15
CA VAL A 346 -7.80 -26.46 -44.13
C VAL A 346 -8.17 -25.97 -42.74
N LEU A 347 -8.84 -24.82 -42.66
CA LEU A 347 -9.27 -24.21 -41.41
C LEU A 347 -10.78 -24.35 -41.31
N LEU A 348 -11.25 -25.02 -40.26
CA LEU A 348 -12.67 -25.22 -39.98
C LEU A 348 -13.00 -24.59 -38.64
N ASP A 349 -13.99 -23.72 -38.63
CA ASP A 349 -14.57 -23.17 -37.41
C ASP A 349 -16.09 -23.10 -37.55
N ARG A 350 -16.77 -22.93 -36.42
CA ARG A 350 -18.21 -22.68 -36.35
C ARG A 350 -18.54 -21.23 -36.69
N ASP A 351 -17.63 -20.28 -36.41
CA ASP A 351 -17.82 -18.86 -36.68
C ASP A 351 -16.85 -18.35 -37.77
N GLU A 352 -17.42 -17.71 -38.79
CA GLU A 352 -16.68 -17.10 -39.90
C GLU A 352 -15.82 -15.91 -39.44
N SER A 353 -16.28 -15.18 -38.42
CA SER A 353 -15.59 -13.98 -37.91
C SER A 353 -14.18 -14.32 -37.40
N GLY A 354 -14.02 -15.45 -36.71
CA GLY A 354 -12.74 -15.91 -36.21
C GLY A 354 -11.75 -16.27 -37.33
N LEU A 355 -12.25 -16.79 -38.45
CA LEU A 355 -11.47 -17.15 -39.63
C LEU A 355 -11.09 -15.93 -40.47
N TYR A 356 -11.92 -14.88 -40.51
CA TYR A 356 -11.62 -13.67 -41.26
C TYR A 356 -10.38 -12.94 -40.75
N TYR A 357 -10.13 -12.96 -39.43
CA TYR A 357 -8.98 -12.32 -38.80
C TYR A 357 -7.75 -13.24 -38.66
N LEU A 358 -7.72 -14.39 -39.33
CA LEU A 358 -6.55 -15.26 -39.39
C LEU A 358 -5.55 -14.73 -40.44
N ASN A 359 -4.44 -14.17 -39.97
CA ASN A 359 -3.25 -13.94 -40.80
C ASN A 359 -2.36 -15.18 -40.72
N THR A 360 -2.65 -16.18 -41.56
CA THR A 360 -1.86 -17.43 -41.70
C THR A 360 -0.55 -17.25 -42.43
#